data_AF-A0A6B2LN30-F1
#
_entry.id   AF-A0A6B2LN30-F1
#
_cell.length_a   1.000
_cell.length_b   1.000
_cell.length_c   1.000
_cell.angle_alpha   90.00
_cell.angle_beta   90.00
_cell.angle_gamma   90.00
#
_symmetry.space_group_name_H-M   'P 1'
#
loop_
_entity.id
_entity.type
_entity.pdbx_description
1 polymer ?
#
loop_
_entity_poly.entity_id
_entity_poly.type
_entity_poly.pdbx_seq_one_letter_code
_entity_poly.pdbx_strand_id
1 'polypeptide(L)'
;MKLGETSMEGVKREILEETGLDVTVGPIVDVVDVMVRADGSSFDLMRHSIEEIEYHYTIVEYLIPVQSDAIQNAKAASDAVELKWVNEEDLYQMTDLSTHLIKPVAKKAFQLLDKIN
;
A
#
# COMPACT_ATOMS: atom_id res chain seq x y z
N MET A 1 5.03 11.08 1.04
CA MET A 1 6.48 11.25 1.28
C MET A 1 6.83 12.70 1.56
N LYS A 2 7.59 12.98 2.63
CA LYS A 2 8.09 14.34 2.91
C LYS A 2 9.53 14.50 2.38
N LEU A 3 9.88 15.70 1.95
CA LEU A 3 11.24 16.01 1.50
C LEU A 3 12.23 15.76 2.65
N GLY A 4 13.29 15.01 2.36
CA GLY A 4 14.35 14.69 3.32
C GLY A 4 14.16 13.35 4.06
N GLU A 5 13.03 12.66 3.89
CA GLU A 5 12.81 11.31 4.41
C GLU A 5 13.25 10.26 3.36
N THR A 6 13.84 9.15 3.82
CA THR A 6 13.90 7.90 3.05
C THR A 6 12.50 7.30 2.91
N SER A 7 12.26 6.45 1.91
CA SER A 7 10.98 5.76 1.73
C SER A 7 10.55 4.96 2.97
N MET A 8 11.51 4.30 3.64
CA MET A 8 11.24 3.53 4.87
C MET A 8 10.84 4.44 6.04
N GLU A 9 11.49 5.60 6.21
CA GLU A 9 11.10 6.59 7.23
C GLU A 9 9.70 7.13 6.96
N GLY A 10 9.39 7.42 5.69
CA GLY A 10 8.06 7.85 5.27
C GLY A 10 7.00 6.81 5.62
N VAL A 11 7.18 5.55 5.19
CA VAL A 11 6.26 4.45 5.49
C VAL A 11 6.06 4.27 6.99
N LYS A 12 7.14 4.29 7.77
CA LYS A 12 7.04 4.17 9.24
C LYS A 12 6.20 5.30 9.83
N ARG A 13 6.37 6.53 9.34
CA ARG A 13 5.60 7.69 9.77
C ARG A 13 4.13 7.59 9.36
N GLU A 14 3.83 7.30 8.09
CA GLU A 14 2.43 7.20 7.61
C GLU A 14 1.67 6.13 8.41
N ILE A 15 2.27 4.94 8.62
CA ILE A 15 1.63 3.88 9.41
C ILE A 15 1.35 4.34 10.84
N LEU A 16 2.27 5.06 11.48
CA LEU A 16 2.04 5.61 12.81
C LEU A 16 0.93 6.67 12.83
N GLU A 17 0.94 7.59 11.86
CA GLU A 17 -0.03 8.69 11.75
C GLU A 17 -1.45 8.20 11.42
N GLU A 18 -1.57 7.19 10.54
CA GLU A 18 -2.86 6.68 10.04
C GLU A 18 -3.44 5.54 10.87
N THR A 19 -2.60 4.76 11.56
CA THR A 19 -3.05 3.54 12.28
C THR A 19 -2.73 3.55 13.77
N GLY A 20 -1.81 4.41 14.21
CA GLY A 20 -1.26 4.41 15.57
C GLY A 20 -0.23 3.31 15.85
N LEU A 21 0.19 2.54 14.84
CA LEU A 21 1.14 1.45 14.99
C LEU A 21 2.60 1.94 14.84
N ASP A 22 3.45 1.66 15.85
CA ASP A 22 4.91 1.76 15.71
C ASP A 22 5.45 0.43 15.18
N VAL A 23 5.97 0.45 13.96
CA VAL A 23 6.36 -0.75 13.21
C VAL A 23 7.83 -0.74 12.82
N THR A 24 8.35 -1.92 12.53
CA THR A 24 9.59 -2.09 11.77
C THR A 24 9.24 -2.37 10.32
N VAL A 25 9.75 -1.54 9.40
CA VAL A 25 9.52 -1.72 7.96
C VAL A 25 10.34 -2.92 7.47
N GLY A 26 9.67 -3.90 6.87
CA GLY A 26 10.30 -5.08 6.31
C GLY A 26 10.75 -4.90 4.85
N PRO A 27 10.86 -5.99 4.07
CA PRO A 27 11.34 -5.92 2.69
C PRO A 27 10.32 -5.25 1.76
N ILE A 28 10.82 -4.74 0.63
CA ILE A 28 9.97 -4.32 -0.49
C ILE A 28 9.30 -5.56 -1.08
N VAL A 29 7.98 -5.50 -1.21
CA VAL A 29 7.16 -6.48 -1.92
C VAL A 29 7.18 -6.21 -3.41
N ASP A 30 6.98 -4.94 -3.79
CA ASP A 30 6.88 -4.52 -5.18
C ASP A 30 7.16 -3.03 -5.35
N VAL A 31 7.48 -2.64 -6.58
CA VAL A 31 7.50 -1.24 -7.02
C VAL A 31 6.57 -1.14 -8.21
N VAL A 32 5.53 -0.31 -8.08
CA VAL A 32 4.44 -0.21 -9.05
C VAL A 32 4.32 1.23 -9.55
N ASP A 33 4.03 1.39 -10.82
CA ASP A 33 3.84 2.69 -11.45
C ASP A 33 2.35 2.98 -11.59
N VAL A 34 1.89 4.09 -11.02
CA VAL A 34 0.49 4.54 -11.12
C VAL A 34 0.44 5.81 -11.94
N MET A 35 -0.20 5.73 -13.09
CA MET A 35 -0.45 6.89 -13.96
C MET A 35 -1.87 7.38 -13.74
N VAL A 36 -2.02 8.69 -13.51
CA VAL A 36 -3.29 9.36 -13.23
C VAL A 36 -3.56 10.39 -14.30
N ARG A 37 -4.76 10.36 -14.86
CA ARG A 37 -5.25 11.32 -15.86
C ARG A 37 -5.84 12.56 -15.20
N ALA A 38 -6.05 13.59 -16.01
CA ALA A 38 -6.69 14.84 -15.58
C ALA A 38 -8.12 14.67 -15.05
N ASP A 39 -8.82 13.61 -15.44
CA ASP A 39 -10.15 13.29 -14.92
C ASP A 39 -10.12 12.47 -13.61
N GLY A 40 -8.94 12.23 -13.05
CA GLY A 40 -8.72 11.47 -11.82
C GLY A 40 -8.72 9.95 -12.00
N SER A 41 -8.96 9.44 -13.22
CA SER A 41 -8.85 8.00 -13.49
C SER A 41 -7.39 7.54 -13.47
N SER A 42 -7.14 6.34 -12.94
CA SER A 42 -5.79 5.76 -12.83
C SER A 42 -5.71 4.36 -13.47
N PHE A 43 -4.52 4.02 -13.98
CA PHE A 43 -4.23 2.72 -14.60
C PHE A 43 -2.74 2.37 -14.49
N ASP A 44 -2.44 1.08 -14.59
CA ASP A 44 -1.09 0.51 -14.39
C ASP A 44 -0.54 -0.19 -15.67
N LEU A 45 -1.39 -0.51 -16.67
CA LEU A 45 -1.04 -1.52 -17.69
C LEU A 45 -1.15 -1.10 -19.17
N MET A 46 -1.45 0.17 -19.49
CA MET A 46 -1.55 0.62 -20.89
C MET A 46 -0.52 1.71 -21.22
N ARG A 47 0.02 1.65 -22.43
CA ARG A 47 0.75 2.77 -23.03
C ARG A 47 -0.25 3.83 -23.46
N HIS A 48 -0.36 4.88 -22.68
CA HIS A 48 -1.12 6.08 -23.01
C HIS A 48 -0.19 7.12 -23.65
N SER A 49 -0.77 8.04 -24.44
CA SER A 49 -0.03 9.22 -24.89
C SER A 49 0.32 10.08 -23.67
N ILE A 50 1.50 10.70 -23.68
CA ILE A 50 1.97 11.58 -22.58
C ILE A 50 0.94 12.67 -22.26
N GLU A 51 0.23 13.16 -23.26
CA GLU A 51 -0.78 14.22 -23.15
C GLU A 51 -2.02 13.81 -22.33
N GLU A 52 -2.23 12.51 -22.10
CA GLU A 52 -3.34 12.00 -21.29
C GLU A 52 -2.98 11.87 -19.81
N ILE A 53 -1.69 11.95 -19.43
CA ILE A 53 -1.21 11.75 -18.07
C ILE A 53 -1.00 13.09 -17.38
N GLU A 54 -1.66 13.29 -16.23
CA GLU A 54 -1.41 14.45 -15.37
C GLU A 54 -0.32 14.15 -14.34
N TYR A 55 -0.38 12.96 -13.73
CA TYR A 55 0.60 12.53 -12.73
C TYR A 55 1.11 11.12 -13.00
N HIS A 56 2.38 10.89 -12.72
CA HIS A 56 2.98 9.56 -12.68
C HIS A 56 3.63 9.40 -11.31
N TYR A 57 3.10 8.45 -10.55
CA TYR A 57 3.61 8.06 -9.24
C TYR A 57 4.35 6.74 -9.34
N THR A 58 5.47 6.63 -8.63
CA THR A 58 6.09 5.35 -8.31
C THR A 58 5.77 5.04 -6.85
N ILE A 59 5.05 3.94 -6.63
CA ILE A 59 4.65 3.48 -5.31
C ILE A 59 5.54 2.30 -4.92
N VAL A 60 6.11 2.37 -3.72
CA VAL A 60 6.96 1.31 -3.16
C VAL A 60 6.19 0.63 -2.04
N GLU A 61 5.87 -0.64 -2.23
CA GLU A 61 5.05 -1.42 -1.32
C GLU A 61 5.94 -2.27 -0.41
N TYR A 62 5.73 -2.18 0.90
CA TYR A 62 6.56 -2.86 1.90
C TYR A 62 5.76 -3.90 2.67
N LEU A 63 6.41 -5.02 2.99
CA LEU A 63 5.86 -6.02 3.91
C LEU A 63 6.15 -5.58 5.33
N ILE A 64 5.11 -5.31 6.12
CA ILE A 64 5.25 -4.81 7.49
C ILE A 64 4.72 -5.87 8.46
N PRO A 65 5.59 -6.57 9.21
CA PRO A 65 5.15 -7.48 10.25
C PRO A 65 4.57 -6.68 11.43
N VAL A 66 3.35 -7.03 11.85
CA VAL A 66 2.67 -6.40 12.99
C VAL A 66 2.47 -7.43 14.10
N GLN A 67 2.84 -7.06 15.32
CA GLN A 67 2.69 -7.90 16.50
C GLN A 67 1.22 -7.99 16.93
N SER A 68 0.79 -9.15 17.44
CA SER A 68 -0.62 -9.41 17.75
C SER A 68 -1.22 -8.50 18.83
N ASP A 69 -0.39 -7.97 19.73
CA ASP A 69 -0.78 -7.02 20.77
C ASP A 69 -0.98 -5.60 20.21
N ALA A 70 -0.21 -5.21 19.19
CA ALA A 70 -0.33 -3.93 18.51
C ALA A 70 -1.65 -3.82 17.73
N ILE A 71 -2.13 -4.94 17.17
CA ILE A 71 -3.41 -5.04 16.43
C ILE A 71 -4.60 -4.48 17.23
N GLN A 72 -4.65 -4.72 18.55
CA GLN A 72 -5.78 -4.32 19.39
C GLN A 72 -5.91 -2.80 19.57
N ASN A 73 -4.79 -2.08 19.43
CA ASN A 73 -4.73 -0.64 19.61
C ASN A 73 -4.76 0.13 18.28
N ALA A 74 -4.70 -0.58 17.16
CA ALA A 74 -4.74 0.00 15.82
C ALA A 74 -6.11 0.62 15.55
N LYS A 75 -6.11 1.85 15.03
CA LYS A 75 -7.33 2.56 14.62
C LYS A 75 -7.03 3.53 13.50
N ALA A 76 -7.99 3.70 12.60
CA ALA A 76 -7.92 4.72 11.57
C ALA A 76 -7.77 6.12 12.19
N ALA A 77 -6.89 6.92 11.61
CA ALA A 77 -6.58 8.28 12.00
C ALA A 77 -6.08 9.08 10.78
N SER A 78 -5.86 10.38 10.96
CA SER A 78 -5.46 11.29 9.87
C SER A 78 -6.48 11.24 8.72
N ASP A 79 -6.05 10.79 7.55
CA ASP A 79 -6.76 10.66 6.29
C ASP A 79 -7.31 9.24 6.07
N ALA A 80 -6.94 8.28 6.91
CA ALA A 80 -7.59 6.98 6.95
C ALA A 80 -8.98 7.10 7.62
N VAL A 81 -10.02 6.70 6.89
CA VAL A 81 -11.42 6.73 7.35
C VAL A 81 -11.84 5.45 8.09
N GLU A 82 -11.20 4.33 7.78
CA GLU A 82 -11.51 3.01 8.33
C GLU A 82 -10.23 2.17 8.38
N LEU A 83 -10.13 1.29 9.39
CA LEU A 83 -9.07 0.30 9.52
C LEU A 83 -9.71 -1.06 9.77
N LYS A 84 -9.35 -2.04 8.93
CA LYS A 84 -9.87 -3.40 9.03
C LYS A 84 -8.77 -4.41 8.78
N TRP A 85 -8.66 -5.39 9.67
CA TRP A 85 -7.88 -6.59 9.45
C TRP A 85 -8.71 -7.59 8.64
N VAL A 86 -8.20 -8.04 7.51
CA VAL A 86 -8.85 -8.99 6.61
C VAL A 86 -7.91 -10.15 6.33
N ASN A 87 -8.45 -11.34 6.14
CA ASN A 87 -7.68 -12.46 5.61
C ASN A 87 -7.52 -12.33 4.08
N GLU A 88 -6.72 -13.22 3.48
CA GLU A 88 -6.48 -13.24 2.04
C GLU A 88 -7.78 -13.36 1.23
N GLU A 89 -8.67 -14.29 1.61
CA GLU A 89 -9.93 -14.52 0.90
C GLU A 89 -10.81 -13.28 0.89
N ASP A 90 -11.02 -12.66 2.05
CA ASP A 90 -11.80 -11.44 2.23
C ASP A 90 -11.23 -10.29 1.39
N LEU A 91 -9.90 -10.12 1.37
CA LEU A 91 -9.22 -9.10 0.57
C LEU A 91 -9.55 -9.23 -0.93
N TYR A 92 -9.56 -10.46 -1.46
CA TYR A 92 -9.89 -10.68 -2.87
C TYR A 92 -11.37 -10.47 -3.19
N GLN A 93 -12.27 -10.59 -2.21
CA GLN A 93 -13.70 -10.31 -2.38
C GLN A 93 -14.06 -8.83 -2.30
N MET A 94 -13.17 -7.98 -1.75
CA MET A 94 -13.42 -6.53 -1.72
C MET A 94 -13.45 -5.95 -3.14
N THR A 95 -14.52 -5.20 -3.43
CA THR A 95 -14.77 -4.55 -4.74
C THR A 95 -14.17 -3.15 -4.83
N ASP A 96 -14.00 -2.50 -3.68
CA ASP A 96 -13.61 -1.08 -3.61
C ASP A 96 -12.09 -0.90 -3.64
N LEU A 97 -11.34 -2.00 -3.64
CA LEU A 97 -9.89 -2.01 -3.80
C LEU A 97 -9.52 -1.99 -5.27
N SER A 98 -8.50 -1.19 -5.61
CA SER A 98 -7.91 -1.21 -6.95
C SER A 98 -7.45 -2.64 -7.28
N THR A 99 -8.21 -3.31 -8.14
CA THR A 99 -7.98 -4.70 -8.55
C THR A 99 -6.67 -4.86 -9.33
N HIS A 100 -6.18 -3.76 -9.92
CA HIS A 100 -4.96 -3.74 -10.70
C HIS A 100 -3.71 -3.44 -9.87
N LEU A 101 -3.85 -2.84 -8.68
CA LEU A 101 -2.72 -2.46 -7.83
C LEU A 101 -2.61 -3.37 -6.60
N ILE A 102 -3.63 -3.34 -5.74
CA ILE A 102 -3.56 -3.93 -4.40
C ILE A 102 -3.57 -5.45 -4.47
N LYS A 103 -4.41 -6.04 -5.32
CA LYS A 103 -4.54 -7.51 -5.43
C LYS A 103 -3.25 -8.17 -5.95
N PRO A 104 -2.59 -7.67 -7.01
CA PRO A 104 -1.29 -8.20 -7.45
C PRO A 104 -0.18 -8.06 -6.40
N VAL A 105 -0.08 -6.92 -5.73
CA VAL A 105 0.91 -6.68 -4.67
C VAL A 105 0.67 -7.61 -3.49
N ALA A 106 -0.58 -7.74 -3.02
CA ALA A 106 -0.94 -8.65 -1.94
C ALA A 106 -0.59 -10.10 -2.27
N LYS A 107 -0.84 -10.56 -3.50
CA LYS A 107 -0.41 -11.88 -3.97
C LYS A 107 1.10 -12.09 -3.82
N LYS A 108 1.91 -11.10 -4.23
CA LYS A 108 3.37 -11.14 -4.07
C LYS A 108 3.77 -11.18 -2.59
N ALA A 109 3.08 -10.43 -1.73
CA ALA A 109 3.32 -10.42 -0.29
C ALA A 109 3.08 -11.79 0.35
N PHE A 110 1.95 -12.46 0.06
CA PHE A 110 1.69 -13.81 0.56
C PHE A 110 2.75 -14.82 0.08
N GLN A 111 3.15 -14.75 -1.20
CA GLN A 111 4.22 -15.58 -1.73
C GLN A 111 5.60 -15.32 -1.10
N LEU A 112 5.85 -14.11 -0.62
CA LEU A 112 7.07 -13.78 0.13
C LEU A 112 7.01 -14.36 1.54
N LEU A 113 5.86 -14.27 2.21
CA LEU A 113 5.65 -14.85 3.55
C LEU A 113 5.86 -16.37 3.54
N ASP A 114 5.35 -17.06 2.52
CA ASP A 114 5.53 -18.52 2.36
C ASP A 114 6.99 -18.96 2.19
N LYS A 115 7.89 -18.04 1.80
CA LYS A 115 9.32 -18.34 1.60
C LYS A 115 10.19 -18.04 2.83
N ILE A 116 9.66 -17.27 3.77
CA ILE A 116 10.38 -16.80 4.96
C ILE A 116 10.01 -17.66 6.20
N ASN A 117 8.90 -18.41 6.13
CA ASN A 117 8.49 -19.42 7.11
C ASN A 117 8.96 -20.82 6.72
#